data_AF-A0A7X5E521-F1
#
_entry.id   AF-A0A7X5E521-F1
#
_cell.length_a   1.000
_cell.length_b   1.000
_cell.length_c   1.000
_cell.angle_alpha   90.00
_cell.angle_beta   90.00
_cell.angle_gamma   90.00
#
_symmetry.space_group_name_H-M   'P 1'
#
loop_
_entity.id
_entity.type
_entity.pdbx_description
1 polymer ?
#
loop_
_entity_poly.entity_id
_entity_poly.type
_entity_poly.pdbx_seq_one_letter_code
_entity_poly.pdbx_strand_id
1 'polypeptide(L)'
;NCAPGEKVSGHRPSVDALFHSMAENVRCPMVGIIMTGMGADGAKGLLEMRKKGAFTIGQDEKTSVVYGMPGVAKKIGAVCEQAPCDGVAGVLMRHLKTRG
;
A
#
# COMPACT_ATOMS: atom_id res chain seq x y z
N ASN A 1 13.74 -20.51 -4.04
CA ASN A 1 12.71 -21.47 -3.60
C ASN A 1 11.42 -20.75 -3.24
N CYS A 2 10.41 -20.84 -4.10
CA CYS A 2 9.05 -20.38 -3.79
C CYS A 2 8.34 -21.44 -2.96
N ALA A 3 7.99 -21.13 -1.71
CA ALA A 3 7.25 -22.05 -0.85
C ALA A 3 5.73 -22.01 -1.15
N PRO A 4 5.01 -23.15 -1.20
CA PRO A 4 3.57 -23.20 -1.38
C PRO A 4 2.82 -22.83 -0.08
N GLY A 5 2.57 -21.55 0.18
CA GLY A 5 1.63 -21.10 1.23
C GLY A 5 0.18 -21.02 0.75
N GLU A 6 -0.81 -21.03 1.65
CA GLU A 6 -2.23 -20.86 1.30
C GLU A 6 -2.50 -19.49 0.63
N LYS A 7 -3.59 -19.40 -0.16
CA LYS A 7 -4.00 -18.14 -0.79
C LYS A 7 -4.43 -17.15 0.29
N VAL A 8 -3.75 -16.01 0.39
CA VAL A 8 -4.22 -14.87 1.19
C VAL A 8 -5.06 -13.98 0.28
N SER A 9 -6.30 -13.68 0.68
CA SER A 9 -7.26 -12.88 -0.11
C SER A 9 -7.55 -13.42 -1.53
N GLY A 10 -7.30 -14.70 -1.81
CA GLY A 10 -7.54 -15.34 -3.11
C GLY A 10 -6.44 -15.18 -4.17
N HIS A 11 -5.38 -14.40 -3.90
CA HIS A 11 -4.30 -14.07 -4.83
C HIS A 11 -2.96 -14.73 -4.47
N ARG A 12 -2.14 -15.05 -5.49
CA ARG A 12 -0.71 -15.38 -5.36
C ARG A 12 0.09 -14.74 -6.51
N PRO A 13 1.09 -13.89 -6.22
CA PRO A 13 1.44 -13.35 -4.89
C PRO A 13 0.34 -12.43 -4.33
N SER A 14 0.17 -12.38 -3.01
CA SER A 14 -0.80 -11.49 -2.33
C SER A 14 -0.10 -10.24 -1.80
N VAL A 15 -0.73 -9.09 -2.00
CA VAL A 15 -0.23 -7.78 -1.53
C VAL A 15 -0.36 -7.69 -0.01
N ASP A 16 -1.43 -8.22 0.58
CA ASP A 16 -1.59 -8.27 2.04
C ASP A 16 -0.45 -9.04 2.73
N ALA A 17 -0.03 -10.18 2.17
CA ALA A 17 1.07 -10.97 2.73
C ALA A 17 2.41 -10.20 2.71
N LEU A 18 2.66 -9.42 1.64
CA LEU A 18 3.84 -8.57 1.55
C LEU A 18 3.81 -7.46 2.60
N PHE A 19 2.72 -6.70 2.68
CA PHE A 19 2.61 -5.59 3.63
C PHE A 19 2.61 -6.04 5.08
N HIS A 20 2.01 -7.20 5.39
CA HIS A 20 2.05 -7.76 6.73
C HIS A 20 3.48 -8.14 7.14
N SER A 21 4.22 -8.86 6.28
CA SER A 21 5.61 -9.23 6.59
C SER A 21 6.51 -8.01 6.76
N MET A 22 6.31 -6.96 5.95
CA MET A 22 7.01 -5.69 6.09
C MET A 22 6.69 -5.03 7.44
N ALA A 23 5.40 -4.96 7.79
CA ALA A 23 4.93 -4.40 9.06
C ALA A 23 5.53 -5.14 10.28
N GLU A 24 5.72 -6.46 10.21
CA GLU A 24 6.27 -7.24 11.33
C GLU A 24 7.79 -7.16 11.47
N ASN A 25 8.53 -7.10 10.35
CA ASN A 25 9.97 -7.32 10.36
C ASN A 25 10.80 -6.04 10.15
N VAL A 26 10.22 -4.99 9.55
CA VAL A 26 10.96 -3.79 9.20
C VAL A 26 10.89 -2.75 10.33
N ARG A 27 12.07 -2.32 10.81
CA ARG A 27 12.22 -1.30 11.87
C ARG A 27 12.70 0.06 11.37
N CYS A 28 12.94 0.20 10.07
CA CYS A 28 13.31 1.47 9.44
C CYS A 28 12.05 2.24 8.96
N PRO A 29 12.17 3.52 8.55
CA PRO A 29 11.06 4.26 7.97
C PRO A 29 10.45 3.53 6.77
N MET A 30 9.18 3.13 6.90
CA MET A 30 8.46 2.38 5.87
C MET A 30 7.56 3.31 5.04
N VAL A 31 7.46 3.02 3.74
CA VAL A 31 6.44 3.62 2.87
C VAL A 31 5.66 2.50 2.19
N GLY A 32 4.34 2.53 2.31
CA GLY A 32 3.43 1.61 1.62
C GLY A 32 2.68 2.33 0.50
N ILE A 33 2.59 1.74 -0.69
CA ILE A 33 1.94 2.36 -1.84
C ILE A 33 0.92 1.38 -2.42
N ILE A 34 -0.33 1.82 -2.59
CA ILE A 34 -1.39 1.04 -3.24
C ILE A 34 -1.85 1.73 -4.52
N MET A 35 -1.74 1.03 -5.64
CA MET A 35 -2.05 1.52 -6.98
C MET A 35 -3.38 0.93 -7.50
N THR A 36 -3.83 1.41 -8.65
CA THR A 36 -5.02 0.93 -9.37
C THR A 36 -5.11 -0.59 -9.39
N GLY A 37 -6.31 -1.12 -9.18
CA GLY A 37 -6.54 -2.56 -9.08
C GLY A 37 -7.95 -2.88 -8.62
N MET A 38 -8.42 -4.07 -8.97
CA MET A 38 -9.71 -4.59 -8.53
C MET A 38 -9.63 -5.18 -7.12
N GLY A 39 -10.75 -5.13 -6.40
CA GLY A 39 -10.89 -5.80 -5.10
C GLY A 39 -10.34 -5.00 -3.91
N ALA A 40 -9.92 -5.73 -2.88
CA ALA A 40 -9.51 -5.19 -1.57
C ALA A 40 -8.15 -5.71 -1.10
N ASP A 41 -7.46 -6.54 -1.90
CA ASP A 41 -6.16 -7.10 -1.54
C ASP A 41 -5.14 -5.97 -1.36
N GLY A 42 -4.41 -6.00 -0.24
CA GLY A 42 -3.45 -4.98 0.15
C GLY A 42 -4.01 -3.83 0.98
N ALA A 43 -5.34 -3.64 1.06
CA ALA A 43 -5.91 -2.57 1.88
C ALA A 43 -5.67 -2.81 3.37
N LYS A 44 -5.89 -4.05 3.84
CA LYS A 44 -5.69 -4.42 5.25
C LYS A 44 -4.21 -4.39 5.61
N GLY A 45 -3.35 -4.96 4.76
CA GLY A 45 -1.90 -4.90 4.95
C GLY A 45 -1.38 -3.46 5.02
N LEU A 46 -1.87 -2.58 4.15
CA LEU A 46 -1.49 -1.16 4.15
C LEU A 46 -1.95 -0.44 5.43
N LEU A 47 -3.13 -0.79 5.97
CA LEU A 47 -3.61 -0.26 7.25
C LEU A 47 -2.71 -0.69 8.40
N GLU A 48 -2.27 -1.95 8.44
CA GLU A 48 -1.35 -2.44 9.47
C GLU A 48 0.02 -1.76 9.39
N MET A 49 0.54 -1.52 8.18
CA MET A 49 1.73 -0.70 7.99
C MET A 49 1.53 0.72 8.55
N ARG A 50 0.41 1.37 8.23
CA ARG A 50 0.08 2.72 8.73
C ARG A 50 0.02 2.76 10.25
N LYS A 51 -0.64 1.79 10.88
CA LYS A 51 -0.72 1.69 12.36
C LYS A 51 0.65 1.57 13.01
N LYS A 52 1.63 0.98 12.33
CA LYS A 52 3.02 0.88 12.79
C LYS A 52 3.89 2.08 12.40
N GLY A 53 3.29 3.17 11.91
CA GLY A 53 3.98 4.42 11.60
C GLY A 53 4.54 4.53 10.19
N ALA A 54 4.19 3.62 9.29
CA ALA A 54 4.53 3.77 7.88
C ALA A 54 3.78 4.95 7.26
N PHE A 55 4.43 5.66 6.33
CA PHE A 55 3.75 6.61 5.47
C PHE A 55 3.08 5.86 4.33
N THR A 56 1.80 6.11 4.06
CA THR A 56 1.05 5.34 3.07
C THR A 56 0.44 6.21 1.99
N ILE A 57 0.61 5.79 0.75
CA ILE A 57 0.18 6.53 -0.45
C ILE A 57 -0.83 5.66 -1.21
N GLY A 58 -1.93 6.27 -1.65
CA GLY A 58 -2.90 5.64 -2.55
C GLY A 58 -2.97 6.38 -3.88
N GLN A 59 -3.04 5.65 -4.99
CA GLN A 59 -3.36 6.27 -6.27
C GLN A 59 -4.77 6.88 -6.23
N ASP A 60 -4.94 8.08 -6.78
CA ASP A 60 -6.23 8.76 -6.85
C ASP A 60 -7.21 8.09 -7.82
N GLU A 61 -8.49 8.40 -7.66
CA GLU A 61 -9.55 7.87 -8.52
C GLU A 61 -9.41 8.32 -9.97
N LYS A 62 -8.97 9.56 -10.20
CA LYS A 62 -8.91 10.18 -11.53
C LYS A 62 -7.93 9.49 -12.47
N THR A 63 -6.81 9.00 -11.93
CA THR A 63 -5.79 8.31 -12.72
C THR A 63 -5.87 6.80 -12.61
N SER A 64 -6.76 6.27 -11.76
CA SER A 64 -6.98 4.84 -11.63
C SER A 64 -7.81 4.30 -12.77
N VAL A 65 -7.35 3.22 -13.42
CA VAL A 65 -8.15 2.47 -14.39
C VAL A 65 -9.29 1.74 -13.67
N VAL A 66 -9.00 1.19 -12.49
CA VAL A 66 -9.99 0.63 -11.57
C VAL A 66 -9.69 1.09 -10.16
N TYR A 67 -10.58 1.91 -9.60
CA TYR A 67 -10.46 2.47 -8.26
C TYR A 67 -11.01 1.52 -7.17
N GLY A 68 -10.68 0.23 -7.25
CA GLY A 68 -11.07 -0.78 -6.28
C GLY A 68 -10.15 -0.76 -5.06
N MET A 69 -8.94 -1.28 -5.22
CA MET A 69 -7.94 -1.40 -4.16
C MET A 69 -7.62 -0.05 -3.48
N PRO A 70 -7.31 1.04 -4.22
CA PRO A 70 -7.05 2.34 -3.60
C PRO A 70 -8.29 2.92 -2.91
N GLY A 71 -9.48 2.72 -3.48
CA GLY A 71 -10.75 3.17 -2.90
C GLY A 71 -11.06 2.48 -1.58
N VAL A 72 -10.89 1.16 -1.51
CA VAL A 72 -11.07 0.39 -0.26
C VAL A 72 -10.05 0.81 0.79
N ALA A 73 -8.77 0.91 0.41
CA ALA A 73 -7.71 1.37 1.30
C ALA A 73 -7.97 2.78 1.84
N LYS A 74 -8.46 3.70 1.01
CA LYS A 74 -8.83 5.05 1.44
C LYS A 74 -9.99 5.00 2.44
N LYS A 75 -11.03 4.21 2.14
CA LYS A 75 -12.25 4.09 2.98
C LYS A 75 -11.95 3.56 4.39
N ILE A 76 -11.03 2.60 4.52
CA ILE A 76 -10.67 2.04 5.84
C ILE A 76 -9.59 2.86 6.58
N GLY A 77 -9.21 4.02 6.04
CA GLY A 77 -8.17 4.85 6.63
C GLY A 77 -6.76 4.25 6.50
N ALA A 78 -6.49 3.40 5.51
CA ALA A 78 -5.15 2.89 5.25
C ALA A 78 -4.25 3.90 4.52
N VAL A 79 -4.83 4.89 3.82
CA VAL A 79 -4.10 5.88 2.99
C VAL A 79 -3.91 7.20 3.72
N CYS A 80 -2.65 7.65 3.88
CA CYS A 80 -2.30 8.98 4.39
C CYS A 80 -2.46 10.06 3.32
N GLU A 81 -1.82 9.90 2.16
CA GLU A 81 -1.87 10.86 1.04
C GLU A 81 -2.37 10.18 -0.24
N GLN A 82 -3.19 10.88 -1.01
CA GLN A 82 -3.59 10.42 -2.36
C GLN A 82 -2.83 11.20 -3.42
N ALA A 83 -2.43 10.53 -4.49
CA ALA A 83 -1.70 11.15 -5.58
C ALA A 83 -2.10 10.58 -6.95
N PRO A 84 -2.05 11.37 -8.03
CA PRO A 84 -2.17 10.84 -9.38
C PRO A 84 -1.04 9.87 -9.68
N CYS A 85 -1.24 8.94 -10.64
CA CYS A 85 -0.25 7.93 -11.03
C CYS A 85 1.16 8.51 -11.19
N ASP A 86 1.29 9.60 -11.96
CA ASP A 86 2.57 10.26 -12.24
C ASP A 86 3.10 11.08 -11.05
N GLY A 87 2.25 11.37 -10.08
CA GLY A 87 2.58 12.14 -8.87
C GLY A 87 3.07 11.29 -7.70
N VAL A 88 2.79 9.99 -7.67
CA VAL A 88 3.15 9.08 -6.57
C VAL A 88 4.65 9.12 -6.28
N ALA A 89 5.49 9.09 -7.32
CA ALA A 89 6.94 9.17 -7.18
C ALA A 89 7.38 10.50 -6.55
N GLY A 90 6.75 11.62 -6.93
CA GLY A 90 7.02 12.93 -6.36
C GLY A 90 6.67 13.01 -4.87
N VAL A 91 5.55 12.42 -4.46
CA VAL A 91 5.14 12.31 -3.06
C VAL A 91 6.16 11.50 -2.26
N LEU A 92 6.57 10.34 -2.78
CA LEU A 92 7.58 9.49 -2.15
C LEU A 92 8.90 10.24 -1.95
N MET A 93 9.42 10.85 -3.02
CA MET A 93 10.69 11.58 -2.96
C MET A 93 10.63 12.76 -1.99
N ARG A 94 9.51 13.50 -1.96
CA ARG A 94 9.29 14.57 -0.99
C ARG A 94 9.34 14.03 0.44
N HIS A 95 8.64 12.93 0.71
CA HIS A 95 8.62 12.31 2.04
C HIS A 95 10.01 11.85 2.50
N LEU A 96 10.78 11.23 1.61
CA LEU A 96 12.14 10.79 1.91
C LEU A 96 13.08 11.96 2.18
N LYS A 97 12.98 13.05 1.40
CA LYS A 97 13.80 14.27 1.61
C LYS A 97 13.49 14.98 2.92
N THR A 98 12.26 14.94 3.41
CA THR A 98 11.90 15.55 4.71
C THR A 98 12.39 14.77 5.93
N ARG A 99 12.94 13.57 5.74
CA ARG A 99 13.48 12.71 6.82
C ARG A 99 15.01 12.63 6.86
N GLY A 100 15.71 13.26 5.90
CA GLY A 100 17.16 13.41 5.89
C GLY A 100 17.56 14.79 6.39
#